data_AF-A0A2V8G122-F1
#
_entry.id   AF-A0A2V8G122-F1
#
_cell.length_a   1.000
_cell.length_b   1.000
_cell.length_c   1.000
_cell.angle_alpha   90.00
_cell.angle_beta   90.00
_cell.angle_gamma   90.00
#
_symmetry.space_group_name_H-M   'P 1'
#
loop_
_entity.id
_entity.type
_entity.pdbx_description
1 polymer ?
#
loop_
_entity_poly.entity_id
_entity_poly.type
_entity_poly.pdbx_seq_one_letter_code
_entity_poly.pdbx_strand_id
1 'polypeptide(L)'
;MTPTTNARLIGFTLPIYFVAGIGQLMLSSRGAANDLLTLVTSFSALVLGVTFYAITREEDPDLAMLGLGCRVLEAVPGEGAIYFAVGSLIFSWLLLRGRMIPVALARLGVGASGFLVVVLPLQRAGLFGGSLSWASGVTWFMWLPMLVFELTLAGWFIVNGVATPAQRQLA
;
A
#
# COMPACT_ATOMS: atom_id res chain seq x y z
N MET A 1 1.52 7.94 19.68
CA MET A 1 0.21 7.40 19.29
C MET A 1 0.13 5.95 19.72
N THR A 2 -1.04 5.47 20.12
CA THR A 2 -1.23 4.06 20.49
C THR A 2 -1.34 3.18 19.23
N PRO A 3 -0.94 1.89 19.29
CA PRO A 3 -1.05 0.97 18.15
C PRO A 3 -2.46 0.88 17.57
N THR A 4 -3.48 0.98 18.42
CA THR A 4 -4.90 0.95 18.05
C THR A 4 -5.33 2.18 17.25
N THR A 5 -4.82 3.36 17.59
CA THR A 5 -5.08 4.59 16.83
C THR A 5 -4.40 4.53 15.46
N ASN A 6 -3.15 4.06 15.42
CA ASN A 6 -2.42 3.89 14.16
C ASN A 6 -3.12 2.89 13.24
N ALA A 7 -3.59 1.76 13.78
CA ALA A 7 -4.36 0.77 13.04
C ALA A 7 -5.60 1.40 12.38
N ARG A 8 -6.42 2.10 13.17
CA ARG A 8 -7.63 2.75 12.64
C ARG A 8 -7.30 3.79 11.59
N LEU A 9 -6.22 4.55 11.78
CA LEU A 9 -5.77 5.54 10.80
C LEU A 9 -5.40 4.86 9.48
N ILE A 10 -4.64 3.76 9.51
CA ILE A 10 -4.37 2.94 8.31
C ILE A 10 -5.67 2.50 7.64
N GLY A 11 -6.60 1.98 8.44
CA GLY A 11 -7.89 1.48 7.97
C GLY A 11 -8.71 2.52 7.20
N PHE A 12 -8.74 3.77 7.66
CA PHE A 12 -9.43 4.86 6.95
C PHE A 12 -8.63 5.44 5.79
N THR A 13 -7.30 5.52 5.90
CA THR A 13 -6.46 6.13 4.86
C THR A 13 -6.31 5.24 3.64
N LEU A 14 -6.29 3.90 3.78
CA LEU A 14 -6.16 2.95 2.66
C LEU A 14 -7.25 3.14 1.58
N PRO A 15 -8.57 3.14 1.89
CA PRO A 15 -9.60 3.35 0.88
C PRO A 15 -9.55 4.74 0.26
N ILE A 16 -9.22 5.79 1.05
CA ILE A 16 -9.10 7.15 0.55
C ILE A 16 -7.97 7.25 -0.48
N TYR A 17 -6.80 6.69 -0.14
CA TYR A 17 -5.65 6.61 -1.02
C TYR A 17 -6.02 5.90 -2.34
N PHE A 18 -6.66 4.74 -2.25
CA PHE A 18 -7.02 3.95 -3.44
C PHE A 18 -8.05 4.66 -4.32
N VAL A 19 -9.10 5.24 -3.73
CA VAL A 19 -10.13 5.99 -4.47
C VAL A 19 -9.51 7.21 -5.15
N ALA A 20 -8.61 7.92 -4.47
CA ALA A 20 -7.93 9.07 -5.06
C ALA A 20 -7.04 8.65 -6.24
N GLY A 21 -6.24 7.58 -6.08
CA GLY A 21 -5.39 7.04 -7.15
C GLY A 21 -6.19 6.57 -8.37
N ILE A 22 -7.31 5.88 -8.17
CA ILE A 22 -8.23 5.50 -9.27
C ILE A 22 -8.81 6.74 -9.94
N GLY A 23 -9.23 7.73 -9.15
CA GLY A 23 -9.75 9.00 -9.65
C GLY A 23 -8.76 9.71 -10.58
N GLN A 24 -7.48 9.78 -10.20
CA GLN A 24 -6.43 10.39 -11.05
C GLN A 24 -6.33 9.73 -12.42
N LEU A 25 -6.57 8.43 -12.49
CA LEU A 25 -6.41 7.64 -13.70
C LEU A 25 -7.66 7.65 -14.60
N MET A 26 -8.82 7.93 -14.03
CA MET A 26 -10.07 8.15 -14.77
C MET A 26 -10.16 9.57 -15.34
N LEU A 27 -9.68 10.57 -14.59
CA LEU A 27 -9.64 11.95 -15.05
C LEU A 27 -8.46 12.13 -16.02
N SER A 28 -8.73 11.91 -17.31
CA SER A 28 -7.75 12.07 -18.40
C SER A 28 -7.39 13.54 -18.73
N SER A 29 -7.54 14.48 -17.80
CA SER A 29 -7.47 15.92 -18.08
C SER A 29 -6.68 16.70 -17.03
N ARG A 30 -5.79 17.59 -17.50
CA ARG A 30 -5.16 18.66 -16.70
C ARG A 30 -6.25 19.56 -16.11
N GLY A 31 -6.34 19.65 -14.78
CA GLY A 31 -7.31 20.50 -14.10
C GLY A 31 -7.15 20.42 -12.58
N ALA A 32 -7.66 21.43 -11.87
CA ALA A 32 -7.52 21.56 -10.42
C ALA A 32 -7.98 20.32 -9.63
N ALA A 33 -8.97 19.58 -10.14
CA ALA A 33 -9.41 18.32 -9.53
C ALA A 33 -8.31 17.25 -9.53
N ASN A 34 -7.53 17.11 -10.60
CA ASN A 34 -6.43 16.16 -10.67
C ASN A 34 -5.28 16.55 -9.72
N ASP A 35 -5.00 17.85 -9.59
CA ASP A 35 -4.00 18.37 -8.65
C ASP A 35 -4.40 18.07 -7.19
N LEU A 36 -5.68 18.26 -6.84
CA LEU A 36 -6.20 17.91 -5.52
C LEU A 36 -6.11 16.40 -5.25
N LEU A 37 -6.48 15.57 -6.21
CA LEU A 37 -6.35 14.11 -6.07
C LEU A 37 -4.89 13.68 -5.90
N THR A 38 -3.96 14.34 -6.58
CA THR A 38 -2.52 14.13 -6.39
C THR A 38 -2.07 14.50 -5.00
N LEU A 39 -2.48 15.67 -4.50
CA LEU A 39 -2.17 16.10 -3.14
C LEU A 39 -2.74 15.12 -2.10
N VAL A 40 -3.99 14.68 -2.29
CA VAL A 40 -4.64 13.68 -1.42
C VAL A 40 -3.90 12.36 -1.46
N THR A 41 -3.48 11.89 -2.62
CA THR A 41 -2.76 10.62 -2.79
C THR A 41 -1.38 10.70 -2.11
N SER A 42 -0.60 11.74 -2.37
CA SER A 42 0.71 11.97 -1.75
C SER A 42 0.62 12.09 -0.23
N PHE A 43 -0.35 12.86 0.27
CA PHE A 43 -0.56 13.01 1.71
C PHE A 43 -1.00 11.68 2.35
N SER A 44 -1.89 10.94 1.69
CA SER A 44 -2.34 9.63 2.18
C SER A 44 -1.22 8.60 2.18
N ALA A 45 -0.36 8.60 1.16
CA ALA A 45 0.82 7.73 1.10
C ALA A 45 1.78 8.00 2.27
N LEU A 46 2.03 9.26 2.61
CA LEU A 46 2.84 9.65 3.77
C LEU A 46 2.21 9.19 5.09
N VAL A 47 0.91 9.45 5.28
CA VAL A 47 0.19 9.02 6.50
C VAL A 47 0.25 7.50 6.64
N LEU A 48 0.03 6.75 5.55
CA LEU A 48 0.15 5.30 5.54
C LEU A 48 1.58 4.86 5.86
N GLY A 49 2.60 5.46 5.23
CA GLY A 49 3.99 5.14 5.51
C GLY A 49 4.36 5.32 6.98
N VAL A 50 3.99 6.45 7.58
CA VAL A 50 4.28 6.76 9.00
C VAL A 50 3.53 5.82 9.93
N THR A 51 2.27 5.53 9.64
CA THR A 51 1.44 4.67 10.51
C THR A 51 1.84 3.20 10.42
N PHE A 52 2.14 2.70 9.22
CA PHE A 52 2.70 1.36 9.05
C PHE A 52 4.06 1.25 9.73
N TYR A 53 4.97 2.21 9.51
CA TYR A 53 6.24 2.26 10.21
C TYR A 53 6.07 2.21 11.73
N ALA A 54 5.13 3.00 12.27
CA ALA A 54 4.90 3.05 13.70
C ALA A 54 4.45 1.71 14.30
N ILE A 55 3.75 0.86 13.53
CA ILE A 55 3.31 -0.47 13.99
C ILE A 55 4.30 -1.59 13.67
N THR A 56 5.13 -1.45 12.62
CA THR A 56 6.08 -2.50 12.21
C THR A 56 7.51 -2.30 12.70
N ARG A 57 7.88 -1.10 13.17
CA ARG A 57 9.24 -0.78 13.63
C ARG A 57 9.75 -1.64 14.79
N GLU A 58 8.85 -2.21 15.59
CA GLU A 58 9.23 -3.07 16.71
C GLU A 58 9.67 -4.47 16.24
N GLU A 59 9.21 -4.92 15.07
CA GLU A 59 9.59 -6.21 14.48
C GLU A 59 10.94 -6.14 13.76
N ASP A 60 11.10 -5.12 12.90
CA ASP A 60 12.32 -4.87 12.15
C ASP A 60 12.40 -3.38 11.74
N PRO A 61 13.15 -2.55 12.48
CA PRO A 61 13.17 -1.11 12.25
C PRO A 61 13.81 -0.73 10.91
N ASP A 62 14.82 -1.49 10.45
CA ASP A 62 15.54 -1.19 9.21
C ASP A 62 14.65 -1.44 7.99
N LEU A 63 13.97 -2.59 7.94
CA LEU A 63 12.97 -2.86 6.89
C LEU A 63 11.79 -1.90 6.97
N ALA A 64 11.29 -1.60 8.17
CA ALA A 64 10.19 -0.66 8.33
C ALA A 64 10.57 0.73 7.79
N MET A 65 11.80 1.17 8.00
CA MET A 65 12.31 2.44 7.50
C MET A 65 12.49 2.43 5.98
N LEU A 66 12.89 1.31 5.38
CA LEU A 66 12.87 1.14 3.92
C LEU A 66 11.45 1.20 3.34
N GLY A 67 10.48 0.55 3.99
CA GLY A 67 9.06 0.62 3.62
C GLY A 67 8.51 2.05 3.68
N LEU A 68 8.84 2.79 4.74
CA LEU A 68 8.53 4.21 4.87
C LEU A 68 9.16 5.03 3.74
N GLY A 69 10.44 4.82 3.45
CA GLY A 69 11.15 5.49 2.36
C GLY A 69 10.48 5.25 1.01
N CYS A 70 10.04 4.02 0.73
CA CYS A 70 9.27 3.71 -0.46
C CYS A 70 7.96 4.52 -0.51
N ARG A 71 7.20 4.60 0.60
CA ARG A 71 5.97 5.41 0.65
C ARG A 71 6.21 6.92 0.49
N VAL A 72 7.36 7.43 0.93
CA VAL A 72 7.77 8.83 0.69
C VAL A 72 8.10 9.05 -0.79
N LEU A 73 8.85 8.14 -1.41
CA LEU A 73 9.22 8.23 -2.83
C LEU A 73 8.00 8.09 -3.74
N GLU A 74 7.03 7.27 -3.34
CA GLU A 74 5.75 7.14 -4.02
C GLU A 74 4.94 8.45 -4.04
N ALA A 75 5.01 9.22 -2.96
CA ALA A 75 4.31 10.51 -2.86
C ALA A 75 4.91 11.58 -3.80
N VAL A 76 6.09 11.34 -4.38
CA VAL A 76 6.72 12.22 -5.36
C VAL A 76 6.11 11.96 -6.75
N PRO A 77 5.68 13.01 -7.48
CA PRO A 77 5.13 12.85 -8.83
C PRO A 77 6.11 12.12 -9.76
N GLY A 78 5.62 11.12 -10.48
CA GLY A 78 6.41 10.30 -11.38
C GLY A 78 6.17 8.82 -11.13
N GLU A 79 7.24 8.11 -10.75
CA GLU A 79 7.27 6.65 -10.76
C GLU A 79 6.77 5.95 -9.51
N GLY A 80 5.66 6.45 -8.95
CA GLY A 80 5.16 6.03 -7.65
C GLY A 80 4.73 4.56 -7.58
N ALA A 81 4.20 3.98 -8.65
CA ALA A 81 3.62 2.63 -8.61
C ALA A 81 4.61 1.53 -8.20
N ILE A 82 5.88 1.66 -8.58
CA ILE A 82 6.93 0.69 -8.19
C ILE A 82 7.23 0.83 -6.70
N TYR A 83 7.39 2.07 -6.22
CA TYR A 83 7.64 2.33 -4.80
C TYR A 83 6.46 1.94 -3.92
N PHE A 84 5.23 2.14 -4.38
CA PHE A 84 4.03 1.61 -3.76
C PHE A 84 4.11 0.09 -3.61
N ALA A 85 4.40 -0.63 -4.71
CA ALA A 85 4.46 -2.08 -4.70
C ALA A 85 5.55 -2.61 -3.75
N VAL A 86 6.74 -2.01 -3.78
CA VAL A 86 7.86 -2.38 -2.89
C VAL A 86 7.52 -2.05 -1.43
N GLY A 87 7.00 -0.87 -1.14
CA GLY A 87 6.63 -0.47 0.22
C GLY A 87 5.53 -1.37 0.80
N SER A 88 4.50 -1.68 0.00
CA SER A 88 3.43 -2.59 0.39
C SER A 88 3.91 -4.03 0.57
N LEU A 89 4.87 -4.50 -0.24
CA LEU A 89 5.51 -5.80 -0.06
C LEU A 89 6.24 -5.88 1.27
N ILE A 90 7.06 -4.87 1.58
CA ILE A 90 7.82 -4.77 2.83
C ILE A 90 6.88 -4.79 4.03
N PHE A 91 5.85 -3.92 4.04
CA PHE A 91 4.91 -3.89 5.16
C PHE A 91 4.09 -5.17 5.29
N SER A 92 3.63 -5.75 4.18
CA SER A 92 2.91 -7.04 4.21
C SER A 92 3.78 -8.16 4.77
N TRP A 93 5.07 -8.15 4.43
CA TRP A 93 6.04 -9.10 4.97
C TRP A 93 6.27 -8.92 6.47
N LEU A 94 6.42 -7.68 6.94
CA LEU A 94 6.56 -7.39 8.37
C LEU A 94 5.29 -7.75 9.16
N LEU A 95 4.12 -7.46 8.61
CA LEU A 95 2.82 -7.84 9.21
C LEU A 95 2.65 -9.36 9.28
N LEU A 96 3.15 -10.10 8.28
CA LEU A 96 3.21 -11.57 8.30
C LEU A 96 4.13 -12.08 9.41
N ARG A 97 5.34 -11.52 9.49
CA ARG A 97 6.39 -11.94 10.44
C ARG A 97 5.96 -11.69 11.88
N GLY A 98 5.46 -10.49 12.16
CA GLY A 98 4.94 -10.13 13.50
C GLY A 98 3.57 -10.73 13.84
N ARG A 99 2.96 -11.51 12.94
CA ARG A 99 1.60 -12.07 13.07
C ARG A 99 0.55 -11.03 13.48
N MET A 100 0.71 -9.80 12.99
CA MET A 100 -0.09 -8.63 13.37
C MET A 100 -1.49 -8.63 12.74
N ILE A 101 -1.67 -9.38 11.64
CA ILE A 101 -2.91 -9.59 10.90
C ILE A 101 -3.07 -11.08 10.55
N PRO A 102 -4.23 -11.55 10.06
CA PRO A 102 -4.43 -12.94 9.67
C PRO A 102 -3.42 -13.37 8.59
N VAL A 103 -2.84 -14.56 8.79
CA VAL A 103 -1.78 -15.11 7.92
C VAL A 103 -2.23 -15.18 6.45
N ALA A 104 -3.49 -15.52 6.20
CA ALA A 104 -4.05 -15.55 4.85
C ALA A 104 -4.00 -14.17 4.19
N LEU A 105 -4.42 -13.13 4.91
CA LEU A 105 -4.42 -11.75 4.41
C LEU A 105 -2.99 -11.25 4.16
N ALA A 106 -2.08 -11.53 5.08
CA ALA A 106 -0.68 -11.16 4.92
C ALA A 106 -0.01 -11.86 3.73
N ARG A 107 -0.30 -13.15 3.49
CA ARG A 107 0.19 -13.88 2.31
C ARG A 107 -0.38 -13.34 1.01
N LEU A 108 -1.66 -12.96 0.99
CA LEU A 108 -2.26 -12.28 -0.16
C LEU A 108 -1.54 -10.95 -0.45
N GLY A 109 -1.24 -10.15 0.57
CA GLY A 109 -0.49 -8.90 0.42
C GLY A 109 0.91 -9.08 -0.14
N VAL A 110 1.65 -10.06 0.38
CA VAL A 110 2.98 -10.42 -0.12
C VAL A 110 2.91 -10.90 -1.57
N GLY A 111 1.95 -11.77 -1.90
CA GLY A 111 1.77 -12.29 -3.25
C GLY A 111 1.37 -11.20 -4.26
N ALA A 112 0.37 -10.37 -3.92
CA ALA A 112 -0.11 -9.28 -4.77
C ALA A 112 0.98 -8.22 -4.99
N SER A 113 1.67 -7.81 -3.93
CA SER A 113 2.73 -6.81 -4.02
C SER A 113 3.96 -7.36 -4.77
N GLY A 114 4.36 -8.60 -4.49
CA GLY A 114 5.47 -9.26 -5.19
C GLY A 114 5.19 -9.43 -6.69
N PHE A 115 3.93 -9.75 -7.05
CA PHE A 115 3.48 -9.77 -8.43
C PHE A 115 3.61 -8.39 -9.09
N LEU A 116 3.14 -7.31 -8.45
CA LEU A 116 3.29 -5.95 -9.00
C LEU A 116 4.74 -5.51 -9.15
N VAL A 117 5.61 -5.84 -8.19
CA VAL A 117 7.06 -5.53 -8.26
C VAL A 117 7.71 -6.13 -9.51
N VAL A 118 7.23 -7.29 -9.97
CA VAL A 118 7.76 -7.94 -11.18
C VAL A 118 7.06 -7.41 -12.44
N VAL A 119 5.73 -7.30 -12.42
CA VAL A 119 4.96 -6.98 -13.63
C VAL A 119 5.09 -5.50 -14.03
N LEU A 120 5.19 -4.56 -13.09
CA LEU A 120 5.31 -3.14 -13.40
C LEU A 120 6.60 -2.81 -14.21
N PRO A 121 7.81 -3.29 -13.83
CA PRO A 121 9.01 -3.14 -14.66
C PRO A 121 8.90 -3.83 -16.02
N LEU A 122 8.25 -4.99 -16.11
CA LEU A 122 8.06 -5.69 -17.39
C LEU A 122 7.11 -4.91 -18.32
N GLN A 123 6.06 -4.28 -17.76
CA GLN A 123 5.15 -3.42 -18.52
C GLN A 123 5.91 -2.20 -19.06
N ARG A 124 6.81 -1.63 -18.26
CA ARG A 124 7.74 -0.56 -18.66
C ARG A 124 8.69 -0.96 -19.75
N ALA A 125 9.22 -2.17 -19.71
CA ALA A 125 10.09 -2.73 -20.73
C ALA A 125 9.37 -2.98 -22.07
N GLY A 126 8.05 -2.70 -22.15
CA GLY A 126 7.25 -2.83 -23.36
C GLY A 126 6.72 -4.24 -23.61
N LEU A 127 6.97 -5.19 -22.70
CA LEU A 127 6.56 -6.59 -22.86
C LEU A 127 5.03 -6.79 -22.79
N PHE A 128 4.31 -5.81 -22.22
CA PHE A 128 2.85 -5.84 -22.10
C PHE A 128 2.13 -4.76 -22.94
N GLY A 129 2.84 -4.01 -23.79
CA GLY A 129 2.28 -3.23 -24.91
C GLY A 129 1.17 -2.21 -24.60
N GLY A 130 0.94 -1.83 -23.34
CA GLY A 130 -0.22 -1.02 -22.95
C GLY A 130 0.13 0.14 -22.02
N SER A 131 -0.35 1.33 -22.37
CA SER A 131 -0.44 2.48 -21.45
C SER A 131 -1.22 2.06 -20.19
N LEU A 132 -0.84 2.59 -19.03
CA LEU A 132 -1.52 2.34 -17.75
C LEU A 132 -2.93 2.99 -17.80
N SER A 133 -3.89 2.28 -18.41
CA SER A 133 -5.27 2.73 -18.56
C SER A 133 -6.18 1.80 -17.78
N TRP A 134 -6.94 2.35 -16.84
CA TRP A 134 -7.91 1.59 -16.06
C TRP A 134 -9.13 1.11 -16.86
N ALA A 135 -9.28 1.57 -18.11
CA ALA A 135 -10.24 1.02 -19.05
C ALA A 135 -9.74 -0.31 -19.66
N SER A 136 -8.45 -0.64 -19.54
CA SER A 136 -7.90 -1.89 -20.05
C SER A 136 -8.12 -3.04 -19.06
N GLY A 137 -8.63 -4.16 -19.56
CA GLY A 137 -8.79 -5.39 -18.77
C GLY A 137 -7.46 -5.90 -18.18
N VAL A 138 -6.34 -5.69 -18.89
CA VAL A 138 -4.99 -6.08 -18.44
C VAL A 138 -4.58 -5.35 -17.17
N THR A 139 -4.85 -4.04 -17.08
CA THR A 139 -4.57 -3.26 -15.86
C THR A 139 -5.43 -3.75 -14.70
N TRP A 140 -6.71 -4.08 -14.96
CA TRP A 140 -7.58 -4.68 -13.96
C TRP A 140 -7.05 -6.01 -13.45
N PHE A 141 -6.68 -6.96 -14.32
CA PHE A 141 -6.10 -8.23 -13.90
C PHE A 141 -4.84 -8.04 -13.06
N MET A 142 -4.04 -7.02 -13.37
CA MET A 142 -2.80 -6.76 -12.65
C MET A 142 -3.04 -6.16 -11.24
N TRP A 143 -3.96 -5.21 -11.12
CA TRP A 143 -4.20 -4.47 -9.88
C TRP A 143 -5.28 -5.07 -8.98
N LEU A 144 -6.16 -5.93 -9.50
CA LEU A 144 -7.27 -6.51 -8.74
C LEU A 144 -6.81 -7.28 -7.49
N PRO A 145 -5.76 -8.13 -7.54
CA PRO A 145 -5.26 -8.80 -6.33
C PRO A 145 -4.84 -7.81 -5.24
N MET A 146 -4.21 -6.70 -5.65
CA MET A 146 -3.76 -5.65 -4.75
C MET A 146 -4.93 -4.87 -4.15
N LEU A 147 -5.94 -4.55 -4.96
CA LEU A 147 -7.16 -3.87 -4.53
C LEU A 147 -7.93 -4.72 -3.51
N VAL A 148 -8.11 -6.01 -3.79
CA VAL A 148 -8.76 -6.95 -2.86
C VAL A 148 -8.00 -7.01 -1.54
N PHE A 149 -6.67 -7.07 -1.59
CA PHE A 149 -5.83 -7.08 -0.40
C PHE A 149 -6.02 -5.80 0.44
N GLU A 150 -5.87 -4.61 -0.15
CA GLU A 150 -5.92 -3.38 0.64
C GLU A 150 -7.31 -3.07 1.17
N LEU A 151 -8.38 -3.34 0.43
CA LEU A 151 -9.74 -3.16 0.96
C LEU A 151 -10.03 -4.11 2.11
N THR A 152 -9.57 -5.35 2.02
CA THR A 152 -9.73 -6.33 3.10
C THR A 152 -8.87 -5.94 4.31
N LEU A 153 -7.65 -5.46 4.07
CA LEU A 153 -6.75 -4.95 5.11
C LEU A 153 -7.31 -3.71 5.81
N ALA A 154 -7.89 -2.78 5.05
CA ALA A 154 -8.55 -1.60 5.57
C ALA A 154 -9.70 -1.98 6.50
N GLY A 155 -10.60 -2.86 6.02
CA GLY A 155 -11.71 -3.37 6.83
C GLY A 155 -11.23 -4.09 8.09
N TRP A 156 -10.17 -4.89 7.98
CA TRP A 156 -9.58 -5.57 9.13
C TRP A 156 -9.09 -4.57 10.19
N PHE A 157 -8.33 -3.56 9.78
CA PHE A 157 -7.78 -2.57 10.72
C PHE A 157 -8.84 -1.68 11.36
N ILE A 158 -9.94 -1.39 10.65
CA ILE A 158 -11.09 -0.66 11.19
C ILE A 158 -11.77 -1.47 12.31
N VAL A 159 -12.01 -2.76 12.06
CA VAL A 159 -12.79 -3.62 12.98
C VAL A 159 -11.94 -4.18 14.12
N ASN A 160 -10.79 -4.74 13.81
CA ASN A 160 -10.00 -5.56 14.74
C ASN A 160 -8.76 -4.84 15.28
N GLY A 161 -8.29 -3.78 14.63
CA GLY A 161 -7.03 -3.12 14.98
C GLY A 161 -5.80 -3.99 14.68
N VAL A 162 -4.72 -3.82 15.45
CA VAL A 162 -3.43 -4.53 15.29
C VAL A 162 -3.23 -5.49 16.46
N ALA A 163 -2.87 -6.75 16.18
CA ALA A 163 -2.47 -7.70 17.22
C ALA A 163 -1.08 -7.37 17.78
N THR A 164 -0.89 -7.54 19.09
CA THR A 164 0.40 -7.31 19.76
C THR A 164 1.45 -8.29 19.22
N PRO A 165 2.66 -7.84 18.83
CA PRO A 165 3.70 -8.73 18.32
C PRO A 165 4.04 -9.83 19.31
N ALA A 166 4.25 -11.06 18.82
CA ALA A 166 4.51 -12.24 19.65
C ALA A 166 5.76 -12.08 20.54
N GLN A 167 6.72 -11.24 20.14
CA GLN A 167 7.93 -10.97 20.92
C GLN A 167 7.66 -10.31 22.28
N ARG A 168 6.51 -9.63 22.46
CA ARG A 168 6.07 -9.09 23.76
C ARG A 168 5.47 -10.16 24.69
N GLN A 169 5.10 -11.34 24.21
CA GLN A 169 4.57 -12.40 25.08
C GLN A 169 5.67 -13.19 25.81
N LEU A 170 6.93 -13.04 25.39
CA LEU A 170 8.07 -13.79 25.93
C LEU A 170 9.01 -12.93 26.80
N ALA A 171 8.72 -11.64 26.96
CA ALA A 171 9.46 -10.69 27.81
C ALA A 171 8.59 -10.28 29.00
#